data_AF-G0Q9X1-F1
#
_entry.id   AF-G0Q9X1-F1
#
_cell.length_a   1.000
_cell.length_b   1.000
_cell.length_c   1.000
_cell.angle_alpha   90.00
_cell.angle_beta   90.00
_cell.angle_gamma   90.00
#
_symmetry.space_group_name_H-M   'P 1'
#
loop_
_entity.id
_entity.type
_entity.pdbx_description
1 polymer ?
#
loop_
_entity_poly.entity_id
_entity_poly.type
_entity_poly.pdbx_seq_one_letter_code
_entity_poly.pdbx_strand_id
1 'polypeptide(L)'
;MAFASIPLAYPLLRYFFESEKNDRPFLDELGVYLSVFAGLVLSFTFVEMWFPGAMSVQSSALPTGNATNPGLFLGILSNNLGVFAATLGVASLIGSAGAVILTWNASVMGVFFGSKVADGLLLSSCAVSPGPLCFVPHAVFEMGGFITAGIAGSLISASVYRGHTSTEHLTDLGLVVALGLLLVLTGAALEGLGAVAFLLCLAPTSGVAVALYRRNHPERFKQSTEPI
;
A
#
# COMPACT_ATOMS: atom_id res chain seq x y z
N MET A 1 -4.92 -3.29 20.15
CA MET A 1 -4.87 -3.83 18.77
C MET A 1 -4.00 -5.06 18.62
N ALA A 2 -2.79 -5.12 19.20
CA ALA A 2 -1.94 -6.32 19.14
C ALA A 2 -2.67 -7.60 19.60
N PHE A 3 -3.55 -7.53 20.59
CA PHE A 3 -4.35 -8.69 21.02
C PHE A 3 -5.46 -9.11 20.05
N ALA A 4 -5.98 -8.17 19.24
CA ALA A 4 -7.02 -8.46 18.25
C ALA A 4 -6.47 -9.17 17.00
N SER A 5 -5.17 -9.03 16.73
CA SER A 5 -4.48 -9.75 15.65
C SER A 5 -4.00 -11.15 16.07
N ILE A 6 -3.99 -11.50 17.37
CA ILE A 6 -3.58 -12.84 17.84
C ILE A 6 -4.45 -13.96 17.24
N PRO A 7 -5.79 -13.87 17.25
CA PRO A 7 -6.64 -14.90 16.62
C PRO A 7 -6.41 -15.02 15.11
N LEU A 8 -5.93 -13.96 14.46
CA LEU A 8 -5.65 -13.93 13.03
C LEU A 8 -4.25 -14.44 12.67
N ALA A 9 -3.28 -14.19 13.54
CA ALA A 9 -1.89 -14.57 13.35
C ALA A 9 -1.71 -16.09 13.34
N TYR A 10 -2.42 -16.82 14.21
CA TYR A 10 -2.25 -18.29 14.29
C TYR A 10 -2.69 -19.03 13.02
N PRO A 11 -3.90 -18.80 12.44
CA PRO A 11 -4.28 -19.42 11.17
C PRO A 11 -3.38 -19.03 10.01
N LEU A 12 -2.95 -17.77 9.93
CA LEU A 12 -2.02 -17.28 8.90
C LEU A 12 -0.66 -17.98 8.98
N LEU A 13 -0.10 -18.10 10.19
CA LEU A 13 1.15 -18.79 10.43
C LEU A 13 1.05 -20.28 10.04
N ARG A 14 -0.05 -20.94 10.42
CA ARG A 14 -0.28 -22.34 10.07
C ARG A 14 -0.39 -22.52 8.56
N TYR A 15 -1.15 -21.66 7.89
CA TYR A 15 -1.29 -21.67 6.43
C TYR A 15 0.07 -21.48 5.74
N PHE A 16 0.88 -20.55 6.23
CA PHE A 16 2.21 -20.27 5.71
C PHE A 16 3.14 -21.49 5.77
N PHE A 17 3.24 -22.14 6.94
CA PHE A 17 4.07 -23.33 7.08
C PHE A 17 3.60 -24.49 6.20
N GLU A 18 2.29 -24.62 6.00
CA GLU A 18 1.72 -25.67 5.14
C GLU A 18 1.91 -25.35 3.65
N SER A 19 1.87 -24.07 3.26
CA SER A 19 2.13 -23.58 1.91
C SER A 19 3.59 -23.81 1.50
N GLU A 20 4.53 -23.42 2.37
CA GLU A 20 5.96 -23.62 2.17
C GLU A 20 6.33 -25.11 2.06
N LYS A 21 5.75 -25.97 2.90
CA LYS A 21 5.97 -27.43 2.83
C LYS A 21 5.55 -28.04 1.49
N ASN A 22 4.62 -27.40 0.78
CA ASN A 22 4.04 -27.89 -0.45
C ASN A 22 4.55 -27.14 -1.70
N ASP A 23 5.62 -26.33 -1.59
CA ASP A 23 6.18 -25.51 -2.67
C ASP A 23 5.13 -24.69 -3.44
N ARG A 24 4.16 -24.12 -2.71
CA ARG A 24 3.11 -23.32 -3.34
C ARG A 24 3.62 -21.95 -3.79
N PRO A 25 3.03 -21.37 -4.84
CA PRO A 25 3.40 -20.04 -5.30
C PRO A 25 3.02 -18.95 -4.27
N PHE A 26 3.94 -18.01 -4.03
CA PHE A 26 3.77 -16.90 -3.08
C PHE A 26 2.59 -15.94 -3.40
N LEU A 27 2.08 -15.95 -4.63
CA LEU A 27 1.00 -15.06 -5.06
C LEU A 27 -0.31 -15.32 -4.30
N ASP A 28 -0.59 -16.57 -3.96
CA ASP A 28 -1.81 -16.93 -3.23
C ASP A 28 -1.78 -16.37 -1.81
N GLU A 29 -0.60 -16.39 -1.17
CA GLU A 29 -0.39 -15.82 0.17
C GLU A 29 -0.57 -14.30 0.17
N LEU A 30 -0.02 -13.61 -0.83
CA LEU A 30 -0.21 -12.18 -1.00
C LEU A 30 -1.70 -11.83 -1.11
N GLY A 31 -2.47 -12.63 -1.86
CA GLY A 31 -3.92 -12.47 -1.98
C GLY A 31 -4.66 -12.58 -0.64
N VAL A 32 -4.26 -13.51 0.23
CA VAL A 32 -4.83 -13.65 1.58
C VAL A 32 -4.50 -12.43 2.43
N TYR A 33 -3.24 -11.98 2.47
CA TYR A 33 -2.84 -10.80 3.24
C TYR A 33 -3.54 -9.53 2.76
N LEU A 34 -3.67 -9.33 1.45
CA LEU A 34 -4.40 -8.20 0.87
C LEU A 34 -5.88 -8.24 1.24
N SER A 35 -6.51 -9.42 1.21
CA SER A 35 -7.93 -9.59 1.57
C SER A 35 -8.17 -9.29 3.05
N VAL A 36 -7.30 -9.79 3.93
CA VAL A 36 -7.32 -9.49 5.37
C VAL A 36 -7.15 -7.98 5.60
N PHE A 37 -6.16 -7.37 4.95
CA PHE A 37 -5.88 -5.96 5.07
C PHE A 37 -7.09 -5.11 4.64
N ALA A 38 -7.67 -5.40 3.47
CA ALA A 38 -8.85 -4.71 2.96
C ALA A 38 -10.06 -4.85 3.92
N GLY A 39 -10.30 -6.04 4.45
CA GLY A 39 -11.36 -6.28 5.43
C GLY A 39 -11.16 -5.49 6.73
N LEU A 40 -9.92 -5.40 7.22
CA LEU A 40 -9.59 -4.60 8.40
C LEU A 40 -9.78 -3.11 8.14
N VAL A 41 -9.31 -2.59 7.01
CA VAL A 41 -9.50 -1.19 6.61
C VAL A 41 -10.99 -0.84 6.61
N LEU A 42 -11.81 -1.64 5.91
CA LEU A 42 -13.26 -1.42 5.86
C LEU A 42 -13.88 -1.43 7.26
N SER A 43 -13.49 -2.41 8.09
CA SER A 43 -13.99 -2.51 9.46
C SER A 43 -13.67 -1.26 10.29
N PHE A 44 -12.42 -0.78 10.25
CA PHE A 44 -12.01 0.42 10.96
C PHE A 44 -12.63 1.70 10.37
N THR A 45 -12.87 1.74 9.06
CA THR A 45 -13.65 2.80 8.42
C THR A 45 -15.06 2.88 8.98
N PHE A 46 -15.77 1.75 9.10
CA PHE A 46 -17.11 1.74 9.69
C PHE A 46 -17.10 2.16 11.16
N VAL A 47 -16.12 1.70 11.94
CA VAL A 47 -15.97 2.08 13.35
C VAL A 47 -15.80 3.60 13.48
N GLU A 48 -14.89 4.21 12.71
CA GLU A 48 -14.65 5.65 12.79
C GLU A 48 -15.85 6.46 12.26
N MET A 49 -16.54 5.97 11.23
CA MET A 49 -17.76 6.62 10.72
C MET A 49 -18.88 6.67 11.77
N TRP A 50 -19.04 5.59 12.54
CA TRP A 50 -20.14 5.47 13.49
C TRP A 50 -19.80 6.00 14.88
N PHE A 51 -18.53 5.97 15.25
CA PHE A 51 -18.01 6.44 16.53
C PHE A 51 -16.79 7.35 16.32
N PRO A 52 -16.98 8.59 15.80
CA PRO A 52 -15.87 9.50 15.54
C PRO A 52 -15.01 9.74 16.78
N GLY A 53 -13.69 9.61 16.63
CA GLY A 53 -12.73 9.81 17.71
C GLY A 53 -12.54 8.59 18.64
N ALA A 54 -13.25 7.48 18.43
CA ALA A 54 -13.00 6.22 19.16
C ALA A 54 -11.56 5.71 18.95
N MET A 55 -10.95 6.09 17.82
CA MET A 55 -9.62 5.66 17.40
C MET A 55 -8.59 6.81 17.47
N SER A 56 -8.65 7.62 18.53
CA SER A 56 -7.81 8.83 18.68
C SER A 56 -6.30 8.60 18.55
N VAL A 57 -5.82 7.42 18.96
CA VAL A 57 -4.42 7.01 18.78
C VAL A 57 -4.08 6.91 17.29
N GLN A 58 -4.95 6.31 16.49
CA GLN A 58 -4.79 6.19 15.04
C GLN A 58 -4.96 7.54 14.37
N SER A 59 -5.87 8.38 14.87
CA SER A 59 -6.08 9.76 14.39
C SER A 59 -4.80 10.60 14.52
N SER A 60 -4.02 10.40 15.59
CA SER A 60 -2.73 11.09 15.78
C SER A 60 -1.63 10.64 14.81
N ALA A 61 -1.81 9.47 14.19
CA ALA A 61 -0.90 8.91 13.19
C ALA A 61 -1.36 9.16 11.74
N LEU A 62 -2.41 9.97 11.54
CA LEU A 62 -2.93 10.25 10.21
C LEU A 62 -1.94 11.02 9.35
N PRO A 63 -1.89 10.75 8.03
CA PRO A 63 -1.14 11.58 7.10
C PRO A 63 -1.67 13.01 7.14
N THR A 64 -0.78 14.00 7.30
CA THR A 64 -1.16 15.42 7.41
C THR A 64 -1.53 16.05 6.05
N GLY A 65 -1.59 15.26 4.97
CA GLY A 65 -2.11 15.66 3.66
C GLY A 65 -1.30 16.73 2.93
N ASN A 66 -0.12 17.09 3.44
CA ASN A 66 0.65 18.23 2.95
C ASN A 66 1.61 17.81 1.80
N ALA A 67 1.10 17.09 0.80
CA ALA A 67 1.89 16.27 -0.15
C ALA A 67 2.91 17.00 -1.06
N THR A 68 3.08 18.32 -0.99
CA THR A 68 3.90 19.10 -1.94
C THR A 68 5.18 19.71 -1.36
N ASN A 69 5.57 19.40 -0.11
CA ASN A 69 6.82 19.89 0.46
C ASN A 69 7.96 18.88 0.25
N PRO A 70 9.10 19.25 -0.37
CA PRO A 70 10.25 18.35 -0.55
C PRO A 70 10.78 17.74 0.76
N GLY A 71 10.67 18.46 1.89
CA GLY A 71 11.02 17.93 3.20
C GLY A 71 10.09 16.79 3.67
N LEU A 72 8.87 16.70 3.12
CA LEU A 72 7.93 15.65 3.45
C LEU A 72 8.21 14.34 2.73
N PHE A 73 8.76 14.35 1.51
CA PHE A 73 9.14 13.10 0.83
C PHE A 73 10.15 12.30 1.68
N LEU A 74 11.21 12.94 2.19
CA LEU A 74 12.17 12.27 3.07
C LEU A 74 11.54 11.85 4.40
N GLY A 75 10.59 12.65 4.93
CA GLY A 75 9.84 12.29 6.13
C GLY A 75 8.98 11.03 5.93
N ILE A 76 8.19 10.99 4.86
CA ILE A 76 7.34 9.86 4.45
C ILE A 76 8.22 8.64 4.21
N LEU A 77 9.26 8.77 3.39
CA LEU A 77 10.15 7.67 3.07
C LEU A 77 10.84 7.10 4.31
N SER A 78 11.38 7.96 5.19
CA SER A 78 12.04 7.49 6.42
C SER A 78 11.08 6.81 7.39
N ASN A 79 9.85 7.33 7.52
CA ASN A 79 8.80 6.69 8.29
C ASN A 79 8.48 5.29 7.74
N ASN A 80 8.25 5.19 6.43
CA ASN A 80 7.84 3.94 5.80
C ASN A 80 8.97 2.91 5.74
N LEU A 81 10.22 3.35 5.58
CA LEU A 81 11.40 2.49 5.75
C LEU A 81 11.54 2.00 7.20
N GLY A 82 11.20 2.84 8.19
CA GLY A 82 11.15 2.43 9.60
C GLY A 82 10.13 1.33 9.84
N VAL A 83 8.91 1.49 9.31
CA VAL A 83 7.84 0.47 9.39
C VAL A 83 8.25 -0.81 8.64
N PHE A 84 8.84 -0.68 7.45
CA PHE A 84 9.36 -1.81 6.67
C PHE A 84 10.41 -2.60 7.46
N ALA A 85 11.43 -1.91 7.98
CA ALA A 85 12.51 -2.51 8.74
C ALA A 85 12.02 -3.16 10.04
N ALA A 86 11.09 -2.50 10.75
CA ALA A 86 10.44 -3.08 11.92
C ALA A 86 9.65 -4.34 11.55
N THR A 87 8.93 -4.33 10.42
CA THR A 87 8.17 -5.50 9.94
C THR A 87 9.09 -6.67 9.62
N LEU A 88 10.13 -6.41 8.83
CA LEU A 88 11.13 -7.40 8.47
C LEU A 88 11.80 -7.98 9.72
N GLY A 89 12.26 -7.13 10.63
CA GLY A 89 12.95 -7.53 11.86
C GLY A 89 12.07 -8.35 12.80
N VAL A 90 10.88 -7.85 13.13
CA VAL A 90 9.97 -8.56 14.04
C VAL A 90 9.49 -9.87 13.43
N ALA A 91 9.18 -9.90 12.12
CA ALA A 91 8.81 -11.14 11.43
C ALA A 91 9.98 -12.13 11.36
N SER A 92 11.22 -11.67 11.26
CA SER A 92 12.42 -12.53 11.33
C SER A 92 12.63 -13.16 12.70
N LEU A 93 12.25 -12.45 13.77
CA LEU A 93 12.43 -12.95 15.14
C LEU A 93 11.30 -13.87 15.61
N ILE A 94 10.05 -13.52 15.30
CA ILE A 94 8.87 -14.17 15.88
C ILE A 94 8.15 -15.09 14.87
N GLY A 95 8.35 -14.86 13.57
CA GLY A 95 7.54 -15.47 12.51
C GLY A 95 6.11 -14.93 12.48
N SER A 96 5.52 -14.72 11.29
CA SER A 96 4.14 -14.24 11.10
C SER A 96 3.77 -12.91 11.79
N ALA A 97 4.73 -12.17 12.35
CA ALA A 97 4.47 -10.89 12.99
C ALA A 97 4.03 -9.78 12.02
N GLY A 98 4.16 -10.01 10.70
CA GLY A 98 3.61 -9.15 9.66
C GLY A 98 2.13 -8.83 9.89
N ALA A 99 1.33 -9.79 10.39
CA ALA A 99 -0.09 -9.57 10.66
C ALA A 99 -0.36 -8.44 11.67
N VAL A 100 0.49 -8.26 12.68
CA VAL A 100 0.33 -7.20 13.69
C VAL A 100 0.53 -5.82 13.05
N ILE A 101 1.57 -5.68 12.23
CA ILE A 101 1.91 -4.39 11.60
C ILE A 101 0.94 -4.05 10.47
N LEU A 102 0.43 -5.06 9.75
CA LEU A 102 -0.66 -4.88 8.80
C LEU A 102 -1.95 -4.42 9.49
N THR A 103 -2.26 -4.99 10.66
CA THR A 103 -3.43 -4.55 11.44
C THR A 103 -3.30 -3.10 11.90
N TRP A 104 -2.11 -2.70 12.35
CA TRP A 104 -1.85 -1.30 12.71
C TRP A 104 -2.06 -0.36 11.52
N ASN A 105 -1.42 -0.63 10.38
CA ASN A 105 -1.55 0.20 9.18
C ASN A 105 -2.98 0.24 8.64
N ALA A 106 -3.67 -0.91 8.64
CA ALA A 106 -5.07 -1.00 8.24
C ALA A 106 -5.96 -0.11 9.11
N SER A 107 -5.66 -0.01 10.40
CA SER A 107 -6.43 0.84 11.32
C SER A 107 -6.23 2.33 11.09
N VAL A 108 -4.99 2.77 10.83
CA VAL A 108 -4.70 4.17 10.49
C VAL A 108 -5.40 4.56 9.20
N MET A 109 -5.32 3.69 8.17
CA MET A 109 -6.00 3.94 6.90
C MET A 109 -7.53 3.88 7.03
N GLY A 110 -8.06 2.96 7.82
CA GLY A 110 -9.49 2.86 8.07
C GLY A 110 -10.05 4.12 8.72
N VAL A 111 -9.37 4.65 9.74
CA VAL A 111 -9.71 5.91 10.41
C VAL A 111 -9.58 7.11 9.48
N PHE A 112 -8.53 7.14 8.65
CA PHE A 112 -8.40 8.15 7.60
C PHE A 112 -9.61 8.15 6.66
N PHE A 113 -10.01 6.98 6.15
CA PHE A 113 -11.16 6.88 5.26
C PHE A 113 -12.46 7.24 5.98
N GLY A 114 -12.65 6.76 7.21
CA GLY A 114 -13.87 7.02 7.98
C GLY A 114 -14.09 8.50 8.25
N SER A 115 -13.03 9.21 8.68
CA SER A 115 -13.09 10.67 8.88
C SER A 115 -13.42 11.42 7.59
N LYS A 116 -12.80 11.05 6.46
CA LYS A 116 -13.08 11.69 5.16
C LYS A 116 -14.49 11.39 4.62
N VAL A 117 -15.02 10.20 4.89
CA VAL A 117 -16.41 9.86 4.54
C VAL A 117 -17.37 10.71 5.37
N ALA A 118 -17.13 10.83 6.68
CA ALA A 118 -17.93 11.64 7.59
C ALA A 118 -17.95 13.13 7.18
N ASP A 119 -16.84 13.65 6.67
CA ASP A 119 -16.72 15.01 6.14
C ASP A 119 -17.37 15.22 4.75
N GLY A 120 -17.92 14.16 4.14
CA GLY A 120 -18.49 14.21 2.78
C GLY A 120 -17.45 14.33 1.67
N LEU A 121 -16.17 14.05 1.97
CA LEU A 121 -15.03 14.27 1.07
C LEU A 121 -14.63 13.04 0.25
N LEU A 122 -15.47 11.99 0.19
CA LEU A 122 -15.14 10.73 -0.49
C LEU A 122 -14.76 10.92 -1.97
N LEU A 123 -15.51 11.76 -2.68
CA LEU A 123 -15.36 12.04 -4.11
C LEU A 123 -14.61 13.35 -4.39
N SER A 124 -13.90 13.88 -3.39
CA SER A 124 -13.14 15.13 -3.55
C SER A 124 -12.06 14.96 -4.61
N SER A 125 -11.96 15.94 -5.50
CA SER A 125 -10.91 15.96 -6.51
C SER A 125 -9.53 15.99 -5.86
N CYS A 126 -8.62 15.14 -6.36
CA CYS A 126 -7.22 15.11 -5.95
C CYS A 126 -6.49 16.45 -6.12
N ALA A 127 -7.03 17.36 -6.92
CA ALA A 127 -6.44 18.67 -7.19
C ALA A 127 -6.77 19.75 -6.15
N VAL A 128 -7.88 19.62 -5.43
CA VAL A 128 -8.38 20.70 -4.53
C VAL A 128 -8.35 20.26 -3.07
N SER A 129 -8.81 19.04 -2.80
CA SER A 129 -8.73 18.43 -1.48
C SER A 129 -8.59 16.93 -1.71
N PRO A 130 -7.38 16.34 -1.54
CA PRO A 130 -7.17 14.95 -1.88
C PRO A 130 -8.08 14.05 -1.04
N GLY A 131 -9.09 13.50 -1.71
CA GLY A 131 -10.00 12.53 -1.13
C GLY A 131 -9.31 11.19 -0.88
N PRO A 132 -9.97 10.27 -0.15
CA PRO A 132 -9.47 8.92 0.15
C PRO A 132 -8.93 8.18 -1.07
N LEU A 133 -9.62 8.30 -2.21
CA LEU A 133 -9.30 7.59 -3.45
C LEU A 133 -7.96 8.04 -4.04
N CYS A 134 -7.54 9.27 -3.78
CA CYS A 134 -6.25 9.80 -4.24
C CYS A 134 -5.06 9.16 -3.51
N PHE A 135 -5.29 8.65 -2.30
CA PHE A 135 -4.29 7.97 -1.48
C PHE A 135 -4.19 6.46 -1.77
N VAL A 136 -5.20 5.87 -2.43
CA VAL A 136 -5.26 4.43 -2.67
C VAL A 136 -4.02 3.91 -3.43
N PRO A 137 -3.57 4.53 -4.55
CA PRO A 137 -2.39 4.02 -5.25
C PRO A 137 -1.16 3.98 -4.36
N HIS A 138 -0.87 5.07 -3.66
CA HIS A 138 0.21 5.16 -2.68
C HIS A 138 0.10 4.04 -1.63
N ALA A 139 -1.05 3.93 -0.97
CA ALA A 139 -1.28 2.94 0.06
C ALA A 139 -1.10 1.50 -0.46
N VAL A 140 -1.56 1.18 -1.67
CA VAL A 140 -1.39 -0.16 -2.26
C VAL A 140 0.09 -0.52 -2.41
N PHE A 141 0.92 0.40 -2.90
CA PHE A 141 2.36 0.15 -3.04
C PHE A 141 3.05 0.00 -1.68
N GLU A 142 2.77 0.86 -0.72
CA GLU A 142 3.40 0.78 0.60
C GLU A 142 3.01 -0.47 1.37
N MET A 143 1.72 -0.82 1.35
CA MET A 143 1.22 -2.03 1.98
C MET A 143 1.76 -3.28 1.30
N GLY A 144 1.87 -3.27 -0.04
CA GLY A 144 2.57 -4.33 -0.76
C GLY A 144 4.01 -4.51 -0.29
N GLY A 145 4.72 -3.40 -0.07
CA GLY A 145 6.06 -3.39 0.52
C GLY A 145 6.12 -3.98 1.92
N PHE A 146 5.20 -3.59 2.80
CA PHE A 146 5.14 -4.11 4.19
C PHE A 146 4.71 -5.58 4.26
N ILE A 147 3.77 -6.03 3.42
CA ILE A 147 3.42 -7.45 3.30
C ILE A 147 4.66 -8.25 2.86
N THR A 148 5.36 -7.76 1.83
CA THR A 148 6.59 -8.39 1.32
C THR A 148 7.67 -8.47 2.41
N ALA A 149 7.83 -7.42 3.23
CA ALA A 149 8.73 -7.42 4.39
C ALA A 149 8.35 -8.49 5.43
N GLY A 150 7.06 -8.64 5.72
CA GLY A 150 6.55 -9.65 6.66
C GLY A 150 6.77 -11.08 6.16
N ILE A 151 6.57 -11.32 4.86
CA ILE A 151 6.85 -12.60 4.21
C ILE A 151 8.35 -12.89 4.24
N ALA A 152 9.18 -11.95 3.76
CA ALA A 152 10.63 -12.09 3.75
C ALA A 152 11.18 -12.37 5.15
N GLY A 153 10.70 -11.64 6.17
CA GLY A 153 11.12 -11.87 7.55
C GLY A 153 10.71 -13.25 8.05
N SER A 154 9.49 -13.70 7.77
CA SER A 154 9.04 -15.04 8.16
C SER A 154 9.87 -16.14 7.49
N LEU A 155 10.26 -15.96 6.22
CA LEU A 155 11.15 -16.88 5.50
C LEU A 155 12.57 -16.88 6.09
N ILE A 156 13.12 -15.71 6.43
CA ILE A 156 14.41 -15.60 7.13
C ILE A 156 14.36 -16.34 8.47
N SER A 157 13.27 -16.19 9.23
CA SER A 157 13.08 -16.90 10.49
C SER A 157 13.11 -18.42 10.29
N ALA A 158 12.38 -18.92 9.29
CA ALA A 158 12.31 -20.34 8.96
C ALA A 158 13.66 -20.89 8.47
N SER A 159 14.39 -20.14 7.63
CA SER A 159 15.68 -20.57 7.09
C SER A 159 16.75 -20.69 8.17
N VAL A 160 16.80 -19.73 9.10
CA VAL A 160 17.68 -19.76 10.28
C VAL A 160 17.32 -20.96 11.18
N TYR A 161 16.03 -21.15 11.47
CA TYR A 161 15.56 -22.27 12.30
C TYR A 161 15.94 -23.64 11.72
N ARG A 162 15.88 -23.80 10.39
CA ARG A 162 16.19 -25.05 9.69
C ARG A 162 17.67 -25.20 9.30
N GLY A 163 18.52 -24.20 9.60
CA GLY A 163 19.92 -24.18 9.17
C GLY A 163 20.12 -24.15 7.64
N HIS A 164 19.11 -23.70 6.89
CA HIS A 164 19.15 -23.62 5.42
C HIS A 164 19.63 -22.24 4.98
N THR A 165 20.95 -22.02 5.00
CA THR A 165 21.57 -20.74 4.66
C THR A 165 22.48 -20.86 3.44
N SER A 166 22.02 -21.51 2.37
CA SER A 166 22.76 -21.54 1.12
C SER A 166 22.80 -20.13 0.50
N THR A 167 23.87 -19.82 -0.22
CA THR A 167 24.04 -18.52 -0.89
C THR A 167 22.94 -18.25 -1.91
N GLU A 168 22.46 -19.29 -2.60
CA GLU A 168 21.32 -19.21 -3.54
C GLU A 168 20.05 -18.80 -2.80
N HIS A 169 19.72 -19.48 -1.69
CA HIS A 169 18.55 -19.16 -0.90
C HIS A 169 18.60 -17.75 -0.30
N LEU A 170 19.77 -17.32 0.20
CA LEU A 170 19.94 -15.96 0.71
C LEU A 170 19.81 -14.89 -0.40
N THR A 171 20.21 -15.23 -1.63
CA THR A 171 20.03 -14.34 -2.79
C THR A 171 18.55 -14.18 -3.11
N ASP A 172 17.78 -15.27 -3.11
CA ASP A 172 16.34 -15.24 -3.35
C ASP A 172 15.60 -14.42 -2.27
N LEU A 173 15.95 -14.61 -0.99
CA LEU A 173 15.43 -13.77 0.10
C LEU A 173 15.79 -12.30 -0.08
N GLY A 174 17.02 -12.02 -0.52
CA GLY A 174 17.48 -10.67 -0.85
C GLY A 174 16.65 -10.02 -1.95
N LEU A 175 16.25 -10.77 -2.99
CA LEU A 175 15.38 -10.29 -4.07
C LEU A 175 13.98 -9.94 -3.56
N VAL A 176 13.41 -10.75 -2.66
CA VAL A 176 12.11 -10.47 -2.03
C VAL A 176 12.18 -9.18 -1.20
N VAL A 177 13.25 -8.99 -0.40
CA VAL A 177 13.47 -7.75 0.35
C VAL A 177 13.63 -6.54 -0.58
N ALA A 178 14.41 -6.68 -1.66
CA ALA A 178 14.63 -5.63 -2.66
C ALA A 178 13.31 -5.22 -3.35
N LEU A 179 12.46 -6.20 -3.69
CA LEU A 179 11.13 -5.95 -4.23
C LEU A 179 10.27 -5.15 -3.24
N GLY A 180 10.28 -5.54 -1.96
CA GLY A 180 9.55 -4.82 -0.91
C GLY A 180 10.01 -3.36 -0.76
N LEU A 181 11.33 -3.12 -0.81
CA LEU A 181 11.90 -1.77 -0.79
C LEU A 181 11.48 -0.94 -2.02
N LEU A 182 11.49 -1.55 -3.21
CA LEU A 182 11.04 -0.90 -4.44
C LEU A 182 9.57 -0.47 -4.34
N LEU A 183 8.71 -1.31 -3.75
CA LEU A 183 7.31 -0.99 -3.52
C LEU A 183 7.13 0.20 -2.57
N VAL A 184 7.85 0.22 -1.44
CA VAL A 184 7.82 1.36 -0.49
C VAL A 184 8.33 2.64 -1.14
N LEU A 185 9.43 2.57 -1.89
CA LEU A 185 9.97 3.71 -2.64
C LEU A 185 8.96 4.25 -3.66
N THR A 186 8.27 3.35 -4.37
CA THR A 186 7.22 3.72 -5.32
C THR A 186 6.07 4.41 -4.61
N GLY A 187 5.61 3.89 -3.48
CA GLY A 187 4.58 4.51 -2.65
C GLY A 187 4.96 5.92 -2.19
N ALA A 188 6.13 6.08 -1.60
CA ALA A 188 6.63 7.39 -1.18
C ALA A 188 6.78 8.37 -2.36
N ALA A 189 7.22 7.89 -3.53
CA ALA A 189 7.33 8.70 -4.73
C ALA A 189 5.97 9.17 -5.24
N LEU A 190 4.94 8.31 -5.22
CA LEU A 190 3.57 8.66 -5.60
C LEU A 190 2.99 9.79 -4.74
N GLU A 191 3.31 9.79 -3.45
CA GLU A 191 2.89 10.85 -2.53
C GLU A 191 3.71 12.13 -2.73
N GLY A 192 5.05 12.03 -2.75
CA GLY A 192 5.95 13.18 -2.81
C GLY A 192 5.98 13.92 -4.16
N LEU A 193 5.74 13.24 -5.28
CA LEU A 193 5.60 13.88 -6.59
C LEU A 193 4.18 14.44 -6.81
N GLY A 194 3.23 14.11 -5.94
CA GLY A 194 1.82 14.38 -6.11
C GLY A 194 1.17 13.38 -7.08
N ALA A 195 0.17 12.65 -6.61
CA ALA A 195 -0.56 11.65 -7.39
C ALA A 195 -1.09 12.22 -8.72
N VAL A 196 -1.42 13.51 -8.77
CA VAL A 196 -1.84 14.22 -10.00
C VAL A 196 -0.68 14.41 -10.98
N ALA A 197 0.53 14.76 -10.53
CA ALA A 197 1.67 14.87 -11.42
C ALA A 197 2.09 13.50 -11.95
N PHE A 198 2.00 12.45 -11.14
CA PHE A 198 2.27 11.08 -11.57
C PHE A 198 1.18 10.54 -12.53
N LEU A 199 -0.10 10.77 -12.24
CA LEU A 199 -1.20 10.46 -13.16
C LEU A 199 -1.12 11.30 -14.44
N LEU A 200 -0.64 12.54 -14.41
CA LEU A 200 -0.38 13.34 -15.60
C LEU A 200 0.89 12.87 -16.35
N CYS A 201 1.86 12.28 -15.65
CA CYS A 201 3.04 11.66 -16.26
C CYS A 201 2.72 10.31 -16.91
N LEU A 202 1.78 9.55 -16.33
CA LEU A 202 1.32 8.25 -16.83
C LEU A 202 0.14 8.33 -17.78
N ALA A 203 -0.71 9.36 -17.68
CA ALA A 203 -1.72 9.64 -18.68
C ALA A 203 -0.95 9.92 -19.97
N PRO A 204 -1.02 9.03 -20.98
CA PRO A 204 -0.40 9.35 -22.24
C PRO A 204 -0.99 10.67 -22.66
N THR A 205 -0.14 11.55 -23.17
CA THR A 205 -0.44 12.89 -23.70
C THR A 205 -1.48 12.87 -24.82
N SER A 206 -2.35 11.86 -24.93
CA SER A 206 -3.54 11.76 -25.77
C SER A 206 -4.33 13.06 -25.85
N GLY A 207 -4.52 13.82 -24.78
CA GLY A 207 -5.16 15.14 -24.87
C GLY A 207 -4.34 16.18 -25.67
N VAL A 208 -3.03 16.26 -25.44
CA VAL A 208 -2.12 17.19 -26.13
C VAL A 208 -1.81 16.70 -27.54
N ALA A 209 -1.65 15.40 -27.75
CA ALA A 209 -1.43 14.75 -29.03
C ALA A 209 -2.68 14.83 -29.91
N VAL A 210 -3.89 14.65 -29.36
CA VAL A 210 -5.14 14.87 -30.11
C VAL A 210 -5.37 16.36 -30.37
N ALA A 211 -5.02 17.26 -29.44
CA ALA A 211 -5.10 18.69 -29.68
C ALA A 211 -4.09 19.17 -30.74
N LEU A 212 -2.84 18.66 -30.72
CA LEU A 212 -1.82 18.96 -31.72
C LEU A 212 -2.12 18.31 -33.07
N TYR A 213 -2.64 17.07 -33.08
CA TYR A 213 -3.07 16.38 -34.29
C TYR A 213 -4.27 17.08 -34.93
N ARG A 214 -5.28 17.49 -34.14
CA ARG A 214 -6.41 18.29 -34.61
C ARG A 214 -5.98 19.66 -35.11
N ARG A 215 -4.96 20.28 -34.49
CA ARG A 215 -4.38 21.55 -34.94
C ARG A 215 -3.65 21.41 -36.28
N ASN A 216 -2.97 20.30 -36.51
CA ASN A 216 -2.18 20.06 -37.73
C ASN A 216 -2.99 19.42 -38.87
N HIS A 217 -4.18 18.87 -38.59
CA HIS A 217 -5.05 18.20 -39.59
C HIS A 217 -6.53 18.63 -39.49
N PRO A 218 -6.86 19.93 -39.63
CA PRO A 218 -8.23 20.43 -39.45
C PRO A 218 -9.23 19.89 -40.49
N GLU A 219 -8.76 19.55 -41.69
CA GLU A 219 -9.57 19.02 -42.80
C GLU A 219 -10.24 17.68 -42.49
N ARG A 220 -9.64 16.83 -41.64
CA ARG A 220 -10.19 15.51 -41.31
C ARG A 220 -11.40 15.57 -40.36
N PHE A 221 -11.61 16.68 -39.67
CA PHE A 221 -12.71 16.81 -38.69
C PHE A 221 -13.95 17.52 -39.25
N LYS A 222 -13.88 18.12 -40.44
CA LYS A 222 -15.02 18.79 -41.08
C LYS A 222 -16.05 17.85 -41.70
N GLN A 223 -15.71 16.58 -41.93
CA GLN A 223 -16.62 15.61 -42.59
C GLN A 223 -17.64 14.93 -41.64
N SER A 224 -17.59 15.20 -40.33
CA SER A 224 -18.45 14.49 -39.35
C SER A 224 -19.70 15.26 -38.89
N THR A 225 -19.97 16.44 -39.46
CA THR A 225 -21.07 17.31 -39.02
C THR A 225 -22.19 17.46 -40.06
N GLU A 226 -22.22 16.66 -41.12
CA GLU A 226 -23.40 16.64 -41.99
C GLU A 226 -24.49 15.78 -41.34
N PRO A 227 -25.67 16.35 -41.04
CA PRO A 227 -26.79 15.58 -40.55
C PRO A 227 -27.26 14.61 -41.65
N ILE A 228 -27.47 13.36 -41.27
CA ILE A 228 -28.14 12.33 -42.09
C ILE A 228 -29.61 12.73 -42.25
#